data_AF-A0A1X0RVV6-F1
#
_entry.id   AF-A0A1X0RVV6-F1
#
_cell.length_a   1.000
_cell.length_b   1.000
_cell.length_c   1.000
_cell.angle_alpha   90.00
_cell.angle_beta   90.00
_cell.angle_gamma   90.00
#
_symmetry.space_group_name_H-M   'P 1'
#
loop_
_entity.id
_entity.type
_entity.pdbx_description
1 polymer ?
#
loop_
_entity_poly.entity_id
_entity_poly.type
_entity_poly.pdbx_seq_one_letter_code
_entity_poly.pdbx_strand_id
1 'polypeptide(L)'
;MDPSSFDYLGKTKPLKANLLNHFVKGTEGVLKNSSDLDTKTKLVSVFDKLTPQSIEQEKLASMQPLNRLPKESLELKESDFSEYIEFPKRPFWDYDMSKEEVEQHETESFQNWLKDIQEKYAGKQISWFERNLEVWRQLWRVLEISDVILIIMDIRNPLLHFPISLYNFIIHEKKKSIVGVFNKVDLVSEFTVFAWKKYFEETFPNLHIATFSCFPRDKNLIDDTVTYALKNQAKRPRKRYYHAQGVKNILSVCRDVLDKPNVPVNWDSIISRYDEDSEHEEEEEEDSDDSDTESINGLDDEFSGILKVTSRAVHPHKDYITLGLVGHPNVGKSSLINSIMRKTVVSASRTPGHTKHFQTIYIADNVRLCDSPGLVFPALIPRALQIISGMYPIAQVQEPYSAIRYLAERIPLEKILSLTPPDFSRDYQWSAWTICEAFAEQRGFHTAKTAQPDVYRAANAILRLTADGRILLSFKPPGFFTSNKYEILRVTEADSNRDNSDDEDKKEEGPVVITKGGFSALASDSE
;
A
#
# COMPACT_ATOMS: atom_id res chain seq x y z
N MET A 1 -29.93 -33.74 -5.08
CA MET A 1 -30.86 -32.67 -5.51
C MET A 1 -30.35 -32.15 -6.84
N ASP A 2 -31.25 -31.97 -7.80
CA ASP A 2 -30.95 -31.59 -9.19
C ASP A 2 -30.37 -30.15 -9.25
N PRO A 3 -29.18 -29.91 -9.84
CA PRO A 3 -28.54 -28.59 -9.89
C PRO A 3 -29.24 -27.60 -10.83
N SER A 4 -30.24 -28.03 -11.60
CA SER A 4 -30.85 -27.24 -12.67
C SER A 4 -32.04 -26.35 -12.24
N SER A 5 -32.42 -26.34 -10.96
CA SER A 5 -33.61 -25.63 -10.48
C SER A 5 -33.36 -24.23 -9.89
N PHE A 6 -32.19 -23.63 -10.08
CA PHE A 6 -31.84 -22.32 -9.50
C PHE A 6 -31.94 -21.20 -10.54
N ASP A 7 -33.15 -20.68 -10.75
CA ASP A 7 -33.37 -19.45 -11.51
C ASP A 7 -33.20 -18.22 -10.60
N TYR A 8 -31.96 -17.73 -10.48
CA TYR A 8 -31.60 -16.56 -9.66
C TYR A 8 -31.77 -15.20 -10.35
N LEU A 9 -32.33 -15.14 -11.57
CA LEU A 9 -32.47 -13.89 -12.33
C LEU A 9 -33.88 -13.29 -12.23
N GLY A 10 -34.27 -12.92 -11.02
CA GLY A 10 -35.44 -12.10 -10.75
C GLY A 10 -35.13 -10.60 -10.77
N LYS A 11 -35.27 -9.96 -11.94
CA LYS A 11 -35.50 -8.52 -12.21
C LYS A 11 -34.90 -7.51 -11.20
N THR A 12 -33.75 -6.95 -11.54
CA THR A 12 -33.15 -5.77 -10.88
C THR A 12 -34.08 -4.54 -11.01
N LYS A 13 -34.50 -3.97 -9.88
CA LYS A 13 -35.00 -2.59 -9.84
C LYS A 13 -33.83 -1.63 -10.09
N PRO A 14 -34.02 -0.53 -10.85
CA PRO A 14 -32.93 0.41 -11.09
C PRO A 14 -32.52 1.09 -9.79
N LEU A 15 -31.23 0.97 -9.44
CA LEU A 15 -30.58 1.74 -8.39
C LEU A 15 -30.69 3.24 -8.70
N LYS A 16 -30.97 4.06 -7.69
CA LYS A 16 -31.04 5.52 -7.80
C LYS A 16 -29.76 6.07 -8.45
N ALA A 17 -29.93 6.91 -9.47
CA ALA A 17 -28.87 7.43 -10.35
C ALA A 17 -27.73 8.21 -9.66
N ASN A 18 -27.88 8.61 -8.40
CA ASN A 18 -26.89 9.46 -7.72
C ASN A 18 -25.68 8.72 -7.13
N LEU A 19 -25.69 7.38 -7.06
CA LEU A 19 -24.53 6.61 -6.58
C LEU A 19 -23.64 6.09 -7.71
N LEU A 20 -24.02 6.18 -8.98
CA LEU A 20 -23.24 5.65 -10.11
C LEU A 20 -22.05 6.55 -10.52
N ASN A 21 -22.02 7.81 -10.07
CA ASN A 21 -21.04 8.80 -10.52
C ASN A 21 -19.70 8.76 -9.77
N HIS A 22 -19.54 7.89 -8.76
CA HIS A 22 -18.30 7.75 -7.98
C HIS A 22 -17.50 6.48 -8.28
N PHE A 23 -17.90 5.68 -9.28
CA PHE A 23 -17.36 4.35 -9.49
C PHE A 23 -16.65 4.19 -10.84
N VAL A 24 -15.55 3.42 -10.80
CA VAL A 24 -14.80 2.82 -11.91
C VAL A 24 -15.76 2.43 -13.04
N LYS A 25 -15.72 3.14 -14.17
CA LYS A 25 -16.54 2.82 -15.34
C LYS A 25 -16.00 1.57 -16.02
N GLY A 26 -16.89 0.63 -16.34
CA GLY A 26 -16.52 -0.62 -17.01
C GLY A 26 -16.20 -0.42 -18.49
N THR A 27 -15.22 -1.18 -18.98
CA THR A 27 -14.84 -1.29 -20.40
C THR A 27 -15.67 -2.35 -21.12
N GLU A 28 -17.00 -2.23 -21.11
CA GLU A 28 -17.84 -2.97 -22.06
C GLU A 28 -18.22 -2.04 -23.21
N GLY A 29 -17.37 -2.02 -24.24
CA GLY A 29 -17.60 -1.26 -25.45
C GLY A 29 -16.33 -0.62 -25.96
N VAL A 30 -15.97 -0.97 -27.20
CA VAL A 30 -15.01 -0.28 -28.06
C VAL A 30 -14.99 1.22 -27.79
N LEU A 31 -13.78 1.76 -27.64
CA LEU A 31 -13.41 3.18 -27.67
C LEU A 31 -14.43 4.02 -28.48
N LYS A 32 -15.38 4.64 -27.78
CA LYS A 32 -16.15 5.76 -28.31
C LYS A 32 -15.56 7.02 -27.70
N ASN A 33 -14.91 7.79 -28.58
CA ASN A 33 -14.43 9.17 -28.46
C ASN A 33 -14.17 9.68 -27.03
N SER A 34 -12.89 9.90 -26.72
CA SER A 34 -12.38 10.51 -25.48
C SER A 34 -12.86 11.94 -25.20
N SER A 35 -13.69 12.53 -26.06
CA SER A 35 -14.14 13.92 -25.97
C SER A 35 -15.32 14.16 -25.01
N ASP A 36 -16.00 13.11 -24.52
CA ASP A 36 -17.23 13.23 -23.70
C ASP A 36 -17.07 12.83 -22.22
N LEU A 37 -15.84 12.74 -21.71
CA LEU A 37 -15.62 12.59 -20.26
C LEU A 37 -15.83 13.93 -19.56
N ASP A 38 -17.03 14.09 -18.98
CA ASP A 38 -17.42 15.19 -18.10
C ASP A 38 -16.29 15.55 -17.12
N THR A 39 -15.95 16.85 -17.01
CA THR A 39 -14.74 17.36 -16.33
C THR A 39 -14.60 16.90 -14.88
N LYS A 40 -15.71 16.54 -14.22
CA LYS A 40 -15.75 15.96 -12.86
C LYS A 40 -15.29 14.49 -12.76
N THR A 41 -15.09 13.79 -13.88
CA THR A 41 -14.78 12.35 -13.95
C THR A 41 -13.38 12.01 -14.47
N LYS A 42 -12.53 13.00 -14.73
CA LYS A 42 -11.22 12.80 -15.38
C LYS A 42 -10.24 11.91 -14.61
N LEU A 43 -10.24 11.92 -13.28
CA LEU A 43 -9.22 11.26 -12.43
C LEU A 43 -9.82 10.13 -11.59
N VAL A 44 -10.53 9.21 -12.24
CA VAL A 44 -11.04 7.99 -11.62
C VAL A 44 -10.28 6.80 -12.18
N SER A 45 -9.79 5.92 -11.31
CA SER A 45 -9.11 4.70 -11.72
C SER A 45 -10.03 3.77 -12.50
N VAL A 46 -9.50 3.10 -13.52
CA VAL A 46 -10.25 2.17 -14.37
C VAL A 46 -9.57 0.81 -14.40
N PHE A 47 -10.32 -0.26 -14.10
CA PHE A 47 -9.86 -1.64 -14.08
C PHE A 47 -10.74 -2.55 -14.94
N ASP A 48 -10.15 -3.62 -15.48
CA ASP A 48 -10.89 -4.62 -16.27
C ASP A 48 -11.86 -5.44 -15.41
N LYS A 49 -13.03 -5.75 -15.97
CA LYS A 49 -14.03 -6.63 -15.34
C LYS A 49 -13.75 -8.10 -15.65
N LEU A 50 -14.10 -8.96 -14.70
CA LEU A 50 -14.09 -10.41 -14.89
C LEU A 50 -15.27 -10.85 -15.76
N THR A 51 -15.07 -11.90 -16.55
CA THR A 51 -16.17 -12.53 -17.29
C THR A 51 -17.04 -13.33 -16.33
N PRO A 52 -18.36 -13.45 -16.58
CA PRO A 52 -19.25 -14.25 -15.73
C PRO A 52 -18.79 -15.69 -15.55
N GLN A 53 -18.21 -16.29 -16.60
CA GLN A 53 -17.66 -17.65 -16.56
C GLN A 53 -16.46 -17.76 -15.61
N SER A 54 -15.54 -16.78 -15.63
CA SER A 54 -14.38 -16.74 -14.73
C SER A 54 -14.83 -16.61 -13.27
N ILE A 55 -15.84 -15.78 -13.00
CA ILE A 55 -16.41 -15.57 -11.67
C ILE A 55 -16.99 -16.87 -11.11
N GLU A 56 -17.77 -17.59 -11.93
CA GLU A 56 -18.37 -18.85 -11.52
C GLU A 56 -17.31 -19.93 -11.25
N GLN A 57 -16.29 -20.02 -12.11
CA GLN A 57 -15.17 -20.95 -11.93
C GLN A 57 -14.38 -20.67 -10.64
N GLU A 58 -14.02 -19.41 -10.37
CA GLU A 58 -13.31 -19.01 -9.14
C GLU A 58 -14.15 -19.27 -7.89
N LYS A 59 -15.47 -19.04 -7.97
CA LYS A 59 -16.40 -19.35 -6.89
C LYS A 59 -16.46 -20.85 -6.60
N LEU A 60 -16.63 -21.68 -7.64
CA LEU A 60 -16.66 -23.15 -7.49
C LEU A 60 -15.33 -23.68 -6.93
N ALA A 61 -14.21 -23.13 -7.37
CA ALA A 61 -12.90 -23.45 -6.82
C ALA A 61 -12.84 -23.08 -5.33
N SER A 62 -13.35 -21.92 -4.92
CA SER A 62 -13.34 -21.47 -3.52
C SER A 62 -14.19 -22.31 -2.57
N MET A 63 -15.12 -23.12 -3.11
CA MET A 63 -15.92 -24.08 -2.34
C MET A 63 -15.19 -25.41 -2.09
N GLN A 64 -14.09 -25.68 -2.79
CA GLN A 64 -13.28 -26.87 -2.55
C GLN A 64 -12.51 -26.77 -1.22
N PRO A 65 -12.17 -27.92 -0.60
CA PRO A 65 -11.31 -27.95 0.58
C PRO A 65 -10.03 -27.14 0.41
N LEU A 66 -9.62 -26.43 1.47
CA LEU A 66 -8.40 -25.63 1.50
C LEU A 66 -7.18 -26.54 1.48
N ASN A 67 -6.19 -26.18 0.66
CA ASN A 67 -4.87 -26.78 0.72
C ASN A 67 -3.97 -25.88 1.58
N ARG A 68 -3.74 -26.26 2.85
CA ARG A 68 -2.90 -25.48 3.75
C ARG A 68 -1.46 -25.46 3.24
N LEU A 69 -0.95 -24.27 3.01
CA LEU A 69 0.42 -24.06 2.57
C LEU A 69 1.36 -23.99 3.78
N PRO A 70 2.61 -24.43 3.62
CA PRO A 70 3.59 -24.35 4.69
C PRO A 70 4.02 -22.88 4.89
N LYS A 71 4.67 -22.57 6.02
CA LYS A 71 5.07 -21.20 6.39
C LYS A 71 5.98 -20.54 5.34
N GLU A 72 6.76 -21.35 4.63
CA GLU A 72 7.67 -20.94 3.56
C GLU A 72 6.90 -20.34 2.37
N SER A 73 5.59 -20.56 2.25
CA SER A 73 4.74 -19.89 1.24
C SER A 73 4.54 -18.39 1.49
N LEU A 74 4.89 -17.91 2.69
CA LEU A 74 4.96 -16.49 3.03
C LEU A 74 6.33 -15.88 2.69
N GLU A 75 7.32 -16.69 2.34
CA GLU A 75 8.59 -16.22 1.77
C GLU A 75 8.40 -15.93 0.28
N LEU A 76 8.73 -14.71 -0.14
CA LEU A 76 8.77 -14.38 -1.56
C LEU A 76 9.96 -15.07 -2.22
N LYS A 77 9.77 -15.58 -3.43
CA LYS A 77 10.87 -16.14 -4.22
C LYS A 77 11.47 -15.07 -5.11
N GLU A 78 12.77 -15.15 -5.36
CA GLU A 78 13.45 -14.24 -6.31
C GLU A 78 12.81 -14.29 -7.70
N SER A 79 12.36 -15.47 -8.13
CA SER A 79 11.66 -15.67 -9.41
C SER A 79 10.32 -14.95 -9.50
N ASP A 80 9.66 -14.65 -8.38
CA ASP A 80 8.32 -14.06 -8.39
C ASP A 80 8.34 -12.61 -8.93
N PHE A 81 9.52 -11.98 -8.95
CA PHE A 81 9.70 -10.58 -9.35
C PHE A 81 10.79 -10.39 -10.41
N SER A 82 11.34 -11.48 -10.97
CA SER A 82 12.34 -11.40 -12.03
C SER A 82 11.77 -10.88 -13.35
N GLU A 83 10.49 -11.17 -13.62
CA GLU A 83 9.77 -10.62 -14.77
C GLU A 83 8.90 -9.44 -14.31
N TYR A 84 9.15 -8.24 -14.85
CA TYR A 84 8.37 -7.05 -14.56
C TYR A 84 7.81 -6.44 -15.84
N ILE A 85 6.66 -5.77 -15.72
CA ILE A 85 6.00 -5.09 -16.83
C ILE A 85 6.42 -3.62 -16.82
N GLU A 86 6.81 -3.12 -17.99
CA GLU A 86 7.13 -1.70 -18.18
C GLU A 86 5.87 -0.84 -18.02
N PHE A 87 6.05 0.35 -17.45
CA PHE A 87 4.98 1.35 -17.34
C PHE A 87 5.05 2.33 -18.53
N PRO A 88 3.98 3.07 -18.85
CA PRO A 88 3.99 3.99 -19.97
C PRO A 88 4.84 5.20 -19.60
N LYS A 89 5.90 5.43 -20.38
CA LYS A 89 6.78 6.61 -20.23
C LYS A 89 6.16 7.78 -20.98
N ARG A 90 6.29 8.99 -20.43
CA ARG A 90 5.85 10.19 -21.13
C ARG A 90 6.67 10.35 -22.42
N PRO A 91 6.04 10.52 -23.59
CA PRO A 91 6.78 10.83 -24.82
C PRO A 91 7.50 12.17 -24.68
N PHE A 92 8.49 12.40 -25.56
CA PHE A 92 9.19 13.67 -25.62
C PHE A 92 8.20 14.81 -25.90
N TRP A 93 8.40 15.93 -25.21
CA TRP A 93 7.69 17.18 -25.45
C TRP A 93 8.62 18.35 -25.17
N ASP A 94 8.34 19.50 -25.80
CA ASP A 94 9.04 20.76 -25.56
C ASP A 94 8.04 21.92 -25.44
N TYR A 95 8.54 23.11 -25.08
CA TYR A 95 7.71 24.30 -24.90
C TYR A 95 7.19 24.91 -26.21
N ASP A 96 7.71 24.47 -27.36
CA ASP A 96 7.30 24.96 -28.68
C ASP A 96 6.08 24.18 -29.20
N MET A 97 5.86 22.96 -28.70
CA MET A 97 4.66 22.17 -28.98
C MET A 97 3.39 22.80 -28.37
N SER A 98 2.30 22.78 -29.14
CA SER A 98 0.98 23.13 -28.62
C SER A 98 0.49 22.10 -27.60
N LYS A 99 -0.41 22.54 -26.71
CA LYS A 99 -1.02 21.66 -25.71
C LYS A 99 -1.72 20.46 -26.36
N GLU A 100 -2.44 20.71 -27.45
CA GLU A 100 -3.19 19.70 -28.19
C GLU A 100 -2.27 18.64 -28.81
N GLU A 101 -1.13 19.06 -29.37
CA GLU A 101 -0.11 18.14 -29.91
C GLU A 101 0.50 17.25 -28.81
N VAL A 102 0.83 17.85 -27.66
CA VAL A 102 1.35 17.08 -26.50
C VAL A 102 0.32 16.06 -26.02
N GLU A 103 -0.94 16.49 -25.85
CA GLU A 103 -2.01 15.59 -25.40
C GLU A 103 -2.28 14.45 -26.41
N GLN A 104 -2.17 14.72 -27.71
CA GLN A 104 -2.31 13.71 -28.76
C GLN A 104 -1.15 12.70 -28.72
N HIS A 105 0.10 13.16 -28.67
CA HIS A 105 1.27 12.27 -28.59
C HIS A 105 1.24 11.37 -27.35
N GLU A 106 0.87 11.94 -26.19
CA GLU A 106 0.68 11.18 -24.96
C GLU A 106 -0.40 10.11 -25.10
N THR A 107 -1.51 10.43 -25.77
CA THR A 107 -2.62 9.50 -26.01
C THR A 107 -2.19 8.35 -26.92
N GLU A 108 -1.52 8.65 -28.03
CA GLU A 108 -1.03 7.65 -28.98
C GLU A 108 0.01 6.73 -28.32
N SER A 109 0.98 7.30 -27.61
CA SER A 109 2.00 6.55 -26.87
C SER A 109 1.38 5.61 -25.83
N PHE A 110 0.38 6.09 -25.08
CA PHE A 110 -0.31 5.27 -24.08
C PHE A 110 -1.14 4.15 -24.71
N GLN A 111 -1.83 4.40 -25.81
CA GLN A 111 -2.59 3.37 -26.53
C GLN A 111 -1.68 2.28 -27.10
N ASN A 112 -0.52 2.65 -27.65
CA ASN A 112 0.47 1.71 -28.13
C ASN A 112 0.99 0.83 -26.98
N TRP A 113 1.31 1.44 -25.83
CA TRP A 113 1.73 0.69 -24.63
C TRP A 113 0.67 -0.31 -24.16
N LEU A 114 -0.62 0.07 -24.15
CA LEU A 114 -1.71 -0.86 -23.80
C LEU A 114 -1.79 -2.05 -24.76
N LYS A 115 -1.60 -1.80 -26.06
CA LYS A 115 -1.59 -2.84 -27.10
C LYS A 115 -0.40 -3.77 -26.92
N ASP A 116 0.79 -3.22 -26.69
CA ASP A 116 2.02 -3.99 -26.48
C ASP A 116 1.90 -4.92 -25.26
N ILE A 117 1.30 -4.44 -24.16
CA ILE A 117 1.02 -5.29 -22.99
C ILE A 117 0.08 -6.44 -23.36
N GLN A 118 -1.01 -6.14 -24.07
CA GLN A 118 -1.98 -7.15 -24.45
C GLN A 118 -1.37 -8.23 -25.37
N GLU A 119 -0.52 -7.84 -26.30
CA GLU A 119 0.17 -8.76 -27.21
C GLU A 119 1.25 -9.58 -26.50
N LYS A 120 2.14 -8.93 -25.74
CA LYS A 120 3.28 -9.58 -25.08
C LYS A 120 2.87 -10.56 -23.98
N TYR A 121 1.80 -10.23 -23.25
CA TYR A 121 1.33 -11.01 -22.10
C TYR A 121 0.00 -11.73 -22.39
N ALA A 122 -0.33 -11.92 -23.67
CA ALA A 122 -1.50 -12.69 -24.09
C ALA A 122 -1.49 -14.08 -23.44
N GLY A 123 -2.59 -14.44 -22.76
CA GLY A 123 -2.73 -15.73 -22.07
C GLY A 123 -2.08 -15.82 -20.68
N LYS A 124 -1.31 -14.81 -20.24
CA LYS A 124 -0.89 -14.70 -18.84
C LYS A 124 -1.94 -13.95 -18.02
N GLN A 125 -2.10 -14.31 -16.74
CA GLN A 125 -2.94 -13.56 -15.83
C GLN A 125 -2.21 -12.28 -15.39
N ILE A 126 -2.59 -11.14 -15.98
CA ILE A 126 -2.13 -9.83 -15.52
C ILE A 126 -3.04 -9.35 -14.39
N SER A 127 -2.40 -8.73 -13.40
CA SER A 127 -3.07 -8.03 -12.31
C SER A 127 -3.93 -6.88 -12.85
N TRP A 128 -4.87 -6.39 -12.06
CA TRP A 128 -5.53 -5.13 -12.40
C TRP A 128 -4.51 -4.00 -12.36
N PHE A 129 -4.59 -3.06 -13.30
CA PHE A 129 -3.72 -1.88 -13.35
C PHE A 129 -4.46 -0.69 -13.94
N GLU A 130 -3.89 0.50 -13.76
CA GLU A 130 -4.51 1.74 -14.19
C GLU A 130 -4.60 1.87 -15.72
N ARG A 131 -5.83 1.97 -16.24
CA ARG A 131 -6.12 2.19 -17.66
C ARG A 131 -6.41 3.65 -18.01
N ASN A 132 -6.48 4.55 -17.03
CA ASN A 132 -6.76 5.96 -17.25
C ASN A 132 -5.45 6.78 -17.43
N LEU A 133 -5.26 7.31 -18.64
CA LEU A 133 -4.11 8.17 -18.99
C LEU A 133 -3.97 9.39 -18.07
N GLU A 134 -5.07 9.99 -17.62
CA GLU A 134 -5.02 11.20 -16.79
C GLU A 134 -4.35 10.94 -15.44
N VAL A 135 -4.44 9.72 -14.92
CA VAL A 135 -3.77 9.29 -13.69
C VAL A 135 -2.27 9.09 -13.96
N TRP A 136 -1.91 8.49 -15.11
CA TRP A 136 -0.51 8.36 -15.54
C TRP A 136 0.16 9.73 -15.78
N ARG A 137 -0.57 10.72 -16.30
CA ARG A 137 -0.11 12.11 -16.40
C ARG A 137 0.26 12.70 -15.05
N GLN A 138 -0.45 12.36 -13.98
CA GLN A 138 -0.08 12.81 -12.62
C GLN A 138 1.26 12.20 -12.19
N LEU A 139 1.49 10.91 -12.45
CA LEU A 139 2.78 10.28 -12.19
C LEU A 139 3.89 11.01 -12.97
N TRP A 140 3.72 11.22 -14.28
CA TRP A 140 4.72 11.90 -15.10
C TRP A 140 5.06 13.29 -14.55
N ARG A 141 4.05 14.06 -14.16
CA ARG A 141 4.25 15.37 -13.54
C ARG A 141 5.06 15.27 -12.25
N VAL A 142 4.74 14.33 -11.36
CA VAL A 142 5.50 14.10 -10.11
C VAL A 142 6.95 13.74 -10.43
N LEU A 143 7.18 12.83 -11.38
CA LEU A 143 8.53 12.40 -11.75
C LEU A 143 9.35 13.54 -12.37
N GLU A 144 8.73 14.47 -13.09
CA GLU A 144 9.40 15.62 -13.70
C GLU A 144 9.76 16.70 -12.68
N ILE A 145 8.80 17.06 -11.82
CA ILE A 145 8.95 18.20 -10.89
C ILE A 145 9.79 17.87 -9.66
N SER A 146 9.85 16.60 -9.25
CA SER A 146 10.45 16.22 -7.96
C SER A 146 11.96 16.14 -8.05
N ASP A 147 12.66 16.61 -7.02
CA ASP A 147 14.09 16.46 -6.86
C ASP A 147 14.42 15.09 -6.23
N VAL A 148 13.61 14.66 -5.26
CA VAL A 148 13.69 13.34 -4.62
C VAL A 148 12.34 12.64 -4.74
N ILE A 149 12.35 11.37 -5.12
CA ILE A 149 11.13 10.56 -5.26
C ILE A 149 11.02 9.61 -4.06
N LEU A 150 9.92 9.73 -3.32
CA LEU A 150 9.56 8.87 -2.19
C LEU A 150 8.60 7.78 -2.68
N ILE A 151 9.05 6.53 -2.70
CA ILE A 151 8.18 5.37 -2.98
C ILE A 151 7.65 4.83 -1.66
N ILE A 152 6.36 5.05 -1.40
CA ILE A 152 5.70 4.59 -0.17
C ILE A 152 5.22 3.14 -0.34
N MET A 153 5.69 2.25 0.54
CA MET A 153 5.45 0.81 0.48
C MET A 153 4.83 0.29 1.78
N ASP A 154 3.82 -0.56 1.69
CA ASP A 154 3.28 -1.25 2.88
C ASP A 154 4.22 -2.38 3.30
N ILE A 155 4.71 -2.34 4.54
CA ILE A 155 5.72 -3.29 5.04
C ILE A 155 5.25 -4.76 5.07
N ARG A 156 3.95 -5.02 4.98
CA ARG A 156 3.42 -6.38 4.95
C ARG A 156 3.83 -7.13 3.69
N ASN A 157 4.07 -6.40 2.59
CA ASN A 157 4.62 -6.93 1.34
C ASN A 157 5.25 -5.77 0.55
N PRO A 158 6.42 -5.26 0.95
CA PRO A 158 6.99 -4.06 0.35
C PRO A 158 7.33 -4.27 -1.13
N LEU A 159 7.74 -5.47 -1.53
CA LEU A 159 8.11 -5.79 -2.91
C LEU A 159 6.91 -5.74 -3.87
N LEU A 160 5.71 -6.13 -3.41
CA LEU A 160 4.46 -5.88 -4.14
C LEU A 160 4.23 -4.37 -4.39
N HIS A 161 4.62 -3.53 -3.45
CA HIS A 161 4.46 -2.08 -3.54
C HIS A 161 5.63 -1.35 -4.21
N PHE A 162 6.62 -2.10 -4.69
CA PHE A 162 7.83 -1.57 -5.29
C PHE A 162 7.88 -1.86 -6.80
N PRO A 163 7.43 -0.95 -7.67
CA PRO A 163 7.51 -1.13 -9.11
C PRO A 163 8.96 -1.06 -9.62
N ILE A 164 9.54 -2.22 -9.95
CA ILE A 164 10.93 -2.34 -10.45
C ILE A 164 11.15 -1.51 -11.72
N SER A 165 10.19 -1.50 -12.65
CA SER A 165 10.27 -0.67 -13.87
C SER A 165 10.40 0.82 -13.57
N LEU A 166 9.69 1.30 -12.54
CA LEU A 166 9.80 2.69 -12.10
C LEU A 166 11.16 2.99 -11.49
N TYR A 167 11.68 2.10 -10.62
CA TYR A 167 13.02 2.26 -10.04
C TYR A 167 14.09 2.36 -11.12
N ASN A 168 14.09 1.42 -12.09
CA ASN A 168 15.06 1.41 -13.18
C ASN A 168 14.99 2.69 -14.02
N PHE A 169 13.78 3.19 -14.31
CA PHE A 169 13.60 4.44 -15.03
C PHE A 169 14.14 5.65 -14.26
N ILE A 170 13.86 5.75 -12.96
CA ILE A 170 14.30 6.87 -12.12
C ILE A 170 15.83 6.91 -12.01
N ILE A 171 16.46 5.76 -11.76
CA ILE A 171 17.91 5.67 -11.57
C ILE A 171 18.67 5.82 -12.90
N HIS A 172 18.30 5.06 -13.93
CA HIS A 172 19.12 4.98 -15.15
C HIS A 172 18.78 6.06 -16.17
N GLU A 173 17.52 6.44 -16.31
CA GLU A 173 17.09 7.42 -17.33
C GLU A 173 16.97 8.83 -16.75
N LYS A 174 16.33 8.98 -15.59
CA LYS A 174 16.13 10.30 -14.97
C LYS A 174 17.29 10.74 -14.07
N LYS A 175 18.12 9.80 -13.60
CA LYS A 175 19.26 10.05 -12.70
C LYS A 175 18.86 10.88 -11.47
N LYS A 176 17.70 10.56 -10.88
CA LYS A 176 17.18 11.24 -9.68
C LYS A 176 17.35 10.38 -8.44
N SER A 177 17.45 11.04 -7.29
CA SER A 177 17.51 10.37 -5.99
C SER A 177 16.17 9.75 -5.64
N ILE A 178 16.22 8.54 -5.06
CA ILE A 178 15.05 7.76 -4.71
C ILE A 178 15.14 7.25 -3.27
N VAL A 179 14.04 7.34 -2.55
CA VAL A 179 13.92 6.84 -1.17
C VAL A 179 12.72 5.91 -1.10
N GLY A 180 12.94 4.69 -0.64
CA GLY A 180 11.88 3.75 -0.31
C GLY A 180 11.42 3.97 1.13
N VAL A 181 10.13 4.21 1.33
CA VAL A 181 9.56 4.40 2.67
C VAL A 181 8.72 3.19 3.02
N PHE A 182 9.22 2.36 3.95
CA PHE A 182 8.42 1.32 4.58
C PHE A 182 7.43 1.95 5.54
N ASN A 183 6.16 1.96 5.14
CA ASN A 183 5.05 2.43 5.95
C ASN A 183 4.38 1.26 6.68
N LYS A 184 3.69 1.59 7.77
CA LYS A 184 2.94 0.69 8.64
C LYS A 184 3.83 -0.33 9.34
N VAL A 185 5.05 0.07 9.71
CA VAL A 185 6.04 -0.79 10.39
C VAL A 185 5.57 -1.30 11.75
N ASP A 186 4.51 -0.71 12.30
CA ASP A 186 3.79 -1.19 13.49
C ASP A 186 3.08 -2.54 13.27
N LEU A 187 2.83 -2.95 12.02
CA LEU A 187 2.10 -4.17 11.70
C LEU A 187 2.93 -5.45 11.77
N VAL A 188 4.25 -5.34 11.78
CA VAL A 188 5.17 -6.49 11.70
C VAL A 188 6.22 -6.41 12.80
N SER A 189 6.92 -7.51 13.08
CA SER A 189 8.00 -7.54 14.07
C SER A 189 9.21 -6.71 13.62
N GLU A 190 10.07 -6.33 14.59
CA GLU A 190 11.30 -5.58 14.29
C GLU A 190 12.21 -6.35 13.34
N PHE A 191 12.24 -7.68 13.54
CA PHE A 191 13.03 -8.57 12.74
C PHE A 191 12.55 -8.62 11.28
N THR A 192 11.24 -8.60 11.03
CA THR A 192 10.70 -8.50 9.67
C THR A 192 11.08 -7.18 9.00
N VAL A 193 11.00 -6.05 9.70
CA VAL A 193 11.44 -4.74 9.16
C VAL A 193 12.93 -4.78 8.81
N PHE A 194 13.75 -5.31 9.72
CA PHE A 194 15.19 -5.46 9.53
C PHE A 194 15.51 -6.31 8.30
N ALA A 195 14.89 -7.49 8.17
CA ALA A 195 15.14 -8.39 7.06
C ALA A 195 14.76 -7.76 5.71
N TRP A 196 13.61 -7.10 5.64
CA TRP A 196 13.21 -6.36 4.44
C TRP A 196 14.18 -5.22 4.11
N LYS A 197 14.65 -4.48 5.12
CA LYS A 197 15.63 -3.41 4.91
C LYS A 197 16.92 -3.96 4.29
N LYS A 198 17.48 -5.03 4.85
CA LYS A 198 18.69 -5.68 4.32
C LYS A 198 18.49 -6.20 2.90
N TYR A 199 17.36 -6.85 2.64
CA TYR A 199 17.03 -7.33 1.30
C TYR A 199 17.02 -6.19 0.26
N PHE A 200 16.36 -5.07 0.57
CA PHE A 200 16.30 -3.93 -0.36
C PHE A 200 17.64 -3.21 -0.50
N GLU A 201 18.43 -3.07 0.58
CA GLU A 201 19.78 -2.49 0.53
C GLU A 201 20.72 -3.32 -0.37
N GLU A 202 20.64 -4.64 -0.30
CA GLU A 202 21.44 -5.55 -1.13
C GLU A 202 20.95 -5.58 -2.59
N THR A 203 19.63 -5.62 -2.80
CA THR A 203 19.03 -5.80 -4.14
C THR A 203 18.98 -4.49 -4.93
N PHE A 204 18.82 -3.35 -4.26
CA PHE A 204 18.68 -2.03 -4.86
C PHE A 204 19.65 -1.03 -4.22
N PRO A 205 20.96 -1.07 -4.54
CA PRO A 205 21.98 -0.28 -3.84
C PRO A 205 21.81 1.24 -3.90
N ASN A 206 21.09 1.77 -4.91
CA ASN A 206 20.82 3.21 -5.05
C ASN A 206 19.51 3.64 -4.35
N LEU A 207 18.82 2.71 -3.69
CA LEU A 207 17.59 2.97 -2.97
C LEU A 207 17.88 3.10 -1.48
N HIS A 208 17.67 4.30 -0.94
CA HIS A 208 17.77 4.51 0.50
C HIS A 208 16.45 4.14 1.17
N ILE A 209 16.50 3.40 2.27
CA ILE A 209 15.31 2.95 2.98
C ILE A 209 15.07 3.78 4.24
N ALA A 210 13.87 4.34 4.34
CA ALA A 210 13.34 4.95 5.55
C ALA A 210 12.15 4.14 6.08
N THR A 211 11.88 4.25 7.38
CA THR A 211 10.77 3.56 8.05
C THR A 211 9.80 4.56 8.66
N PHE A 212 8.50 4.24 8.66
CA PHE A 212 7.46 5.13 9.12
C PHE A 212 6.21 4.37 9.59
N SER A 213 5.56 4.89 10.64
CA SER A 213 4.20 4.50 10.99
C SER A 213 3.44 5.63 11.68
N CYS A 214 2.16 5.76 11.35
CA CYS A 214 1.23 6.66 12.04
C CYS A 214 0.82 6.13 13.44
N PHE A 215 1.04 4.85 13.72
CA PHE A 215 0.66 4.23 14.99
C PHE A 215 1.92 3.83 15.77
N PRO A 216 1.90 3.91 17.11
CA PRO A 216 2.96 3.35 17.91
C PRO A 216 3.03 1.84 17.72
N ARG A 217 4.26 1.31 17.71
CA ARG A 217 4.49 -0.12 17.65
C ARG A 217 3.97 -0.81 18.92
N ASP A 218 3.28 -1.92 18.75
CA ASP A 218 2.91 -2.80 19.86
C ASP A 218 4.16 -3.50 20.40
N LYS A 219 4.51 -3.25 21.66
CA LYS A 219 5.66 -3.86 22.33
C LYS A 219 5.55 -5.38 22.44
N ASN A 220 4.33 -5.93 22.36
CA ASN A 220 4.11 -7.37 22.41
C ASN A 220 4.28 -8.04 21.04
N LEU A 221 4.37 -7.26 19.95
CA LEU A 221 4.60 -7.78 18.60
C LEU A 221 6.07 -8.16 18.42
N ILE A 222 6.44 -9.26 19.05
CA ILE A 222 7.79 -9.83 19.00
C ILE A 222 7.98 -10.60 17.69
N ASP A 223 6.94 -11.30 17.23
CA ASP A 223 7.00 -12.17 16.06
C ASP A 223 5.67 -12.15 15.30
N ASP A 224 5.73 -11.82 14.01
CA ASP A 224 4.60 -11.78 13.09
C ASP A 224 4.51 -13.03 12.19
N THR A 225 5.30 -14.06 12.48
CA THR A 225 5.29 -15.38 11.81
C THR A 225 4.41 -16.39 12.54
N VAL A 226 4.38 -16.32 13.87
CA VAL A 226 3.41 -17.03 14.70
C VAL A 226 2.05 -16.34 14.55
N THR A 227 0.95 -17.07 14.78
CA THR A 227 -0.44 -16.58 14.70
C THR A 227 -0.76 -15.50 15.76
N TYR A 228 0.01 -14.41 15.80
CA TYR A 228 -0.14 -13.23 16.65
C TYR A 228 -1.51 -12.56 16.44
N ALA A 229 -2.16 -12.85 15.31
CA ALA A 229 -3.55 -12.49 15.05
C ALA A 229 -4.57 -13.07 16.06
N LEU A 230 -4.20 -14.04 16.91
CA LEU A 230 -5.10 -14.56 17.96
C LEU A 230 -5.41 -13.55 19.08
N LYS A 231 -4.65 -12.45 19.23
CA LYS A 231 -4.81 -11.53 20.38
C LYS A 231 -4.99 -10.05 20.06
N ASN A 232 -4.90 -9.61 18.80
CA ASN A 232 -5.16 -8.21 18.44
C ASN A 232 -6.67 -7.87 18.38
N GLN A 233 -7.38 -8.22 19.47
CA GLN A 233 -8.71 -7.71 19.80
C GLN A 233 -8.66 -6.24 20.27
N ALA A 234 -7.46 -5.68 20.48
CA ALA A 234 -7.30 -4.25 20.71
C ALA A 234 -7.88 -3.49 19.50
N LYS A 235 -9.02 -2.83 19.70
CA LYS A 235 -9.57 -1.91 18.71
C LYS A 235 -8.48 -0.88 18.44
N ARG A 236 -7.95 -0.85 17.21
CA ARG A 236 -7.10 0.28 16.82
C ARG A 236 -7.85 1.57 17.12
N PRO A 237 -7.20 2.53 17.78
CA PRO A 237 -7.83 3.81 18.05
C PRO A 237 -8.33 4.37 16.73
N ARG A 238 -9.58 4.86 16.75
CA ARG A 238 -10.15 5.54 15.58
C ARG A 238 -9.49 6.91 15.36
N LYS A 239 -8.90 7.48 16.42
CA LYS A 239 -8.26 8.78 16.44
C LYS A 239 -6.94 8.74 15.64
N ARG A 240 -6.74 9.74 14.77
CA ARG A 240 -5.48 9.93 14.05
C ARG A 240 -4.48 10.54 15.03
N TYR A 241 -3.37 9.85 15.25
CA TYR A 241 -2.26 10.39 16.02
C TYR A 241 -1.33 11.11 15.04
N TYR A 242 -1.12 12.42 15.23
CA TYR A 242 -0.24 13.20 14.36
C TYR A 242 1.24 13.07 14.74
N HIS A 243 1.57 12.49 15.90
CA HIS A 243 2.96 12.20 16.29
C HIS A 243 3.39 10.81 15.80
N ALA A 244 3.52 10.69 14.49
CA ALA A 244 3.96 9.46 13.84
C ALA A 244 5.45 9.17 14.08
N GLN A 245 5.81 7.89 14.12
CA GLN A 245 7.20 7.45 14.22
C GLN A 245 7.88 7.51 12.84
N GLY A 246 9.16 7.90 12.81
CA GLY A 246 9.99 7.81 11.60
C GLY A 246 10.02 9.04 10.70
N VAL A 247 9.29 10.13 11.02
CA VAL A 247 9.34 11.37 10.21
C VAL A 247 10.76 11.94 10.15
N LYS A 248 11.48 11.99 11.28
CA LYS A 248 12.90 12.40 11.32
C LYS A 248 13.77 11.54 10.42
N ASN A 249 13.54 10.23 10.42
CA ASN A 249 14.31 9.29 9.61
C ASN A 249 14.09 9.59 8.11
N ILE A 250 12.85 9.78 7.67
CA ILE A 250 12.54 10.17 6.29
C ILE A 250 13.26 11.46 5.91
N LEU A 251 13.11 12.52 6.72
CA LEU A 251 13.70 13.83 6.41
C LEU A 251 15.23 13.80 6.40
N SER A 252 15.84 13.03 7.31
CA SER A 252 17.30 12.83 7.35
C SER A 252 17.79 12.10 6.11
N VAL A 253 17.12 11.01 5.70
CA VAL A 253 17.47 10.32 4.46
C VAL A 253 17.29 11.24 3.25
N CYS A 254 16.20 12.02 3.19
CA CYS A 254 16.00 13.01 2.12
C CYS A 254 17.11 14.05 2.05
N ARG A 255 17.58 14.56 3.20
CA ARG A 255 18.71 15.49 3.29
C ARG A 255 19.97 14.85 2.70
N ASP A 256 20.25 13.60 3.07
CA ASP A 256 21.50 12.93 2.72
C ASP A 256 21.58 12.56 1.24
N VAL A 257 20.44 12.33 0.57
CA VAL A 257 20.38 11.97 -0.86
C VAL A 257 20.17 13.17 -1.79
N LEU A 258 19.87 14.34 -1.24
CA LEU A 258 19.56 15.53 -2.04
C LEU A 258 20.83 16.21 -2.53
N ASP A 259 20.91 16.44 -3.84
CA ASP A 259 21.97 17.25 -4.46
C ASP A 259 21.37 18.49 -5.14
N LYS A 260 21.18 19.57 -4.36
CA LYS A 260 20.65 20.85 -4.86
C LYS A 260 21.26 22.06 -4.13
N PRO A 261 22.53 22.38 -4.39
CA PRO A 261 23.28 23.39 -3.60
C PRO A 261 22.71 24.81 -3.73
N ASN A 262 21.96 25.11 -4.78
CA ASN A 262 21.40 26.44 -5.03
C ASN A 262 20.17 26.77 -4.16
N VAL A 263 19.62 25.79 -3.45
CA VAL A 263 18.44 25.99 -2.59
C VAL A 263 18.86 25.80 -1.13
N PRO A 264 19.10 26.88 -0.37
CA PRO A 264 19.48 26.77 1.03
C PRO A 264 18.29 26.26 1.85
N VAL A 265 18.51 25.14 2.57
CA VAL A 265 17.53 24.57 3.50
C VAL A 265 18.22 24.28 4.82
N ASN A 266 17.64 24.81 5.89
CA ASN A 266 18.04 24.47 7.24
C ASN A 266 17.34 23.17 7.66
N TRP A 267 17.88 22.03 7.22
CA TRP A 267 17.33 20.71 7.50
C TRP A 267 17.29 20.40 8.99
N ASP A 268 18.31 20.82 9.74
CA ASP A 268 18.38 20.59 11.18
C ASP A 268 17.22 21.28 11.89
N SER A 269 16.90 22.52 11.52
CA SER A 269 15.72 23.23 12.05
C SER A 269 14.39 22.58 11.65
N ILE A 270 14.29 21.95 10.48
CA ILE A 270 13.07 21.23 10.09
C ILE A 270 12.95 19.93 10.88
N ILE A 271 14.04 19.18 11.04
CA ILE A 271 14.09 17.90 11.74
C ILE A 271 13.87 18.09 13.25
N SER A 272 14.42 19.15 13.83
CA SER A 272 14.32 19.43 15.26
C SER A 272 12.91 19.77 15.72
N ARG A 273 12.03 20.23 14.81
CA ARG A 273 10.59 20.37 15.10
C ARG A 273 9.93 19.07 15.52
N TYR A 274 10.57 17.94 15.25
CA TYR A 274 10.10 16.62 15.65
C TYR A 274 10.80 16.09 16.91
N ASP A 275 11.75 16.83 17.51
CA ASP A 275 12.45 16.48 18.74
C ASP A 275 11.60 16.68 20.01
N GLU A 276 10.67 17.63 20.01
CA GLU A 276 10.04 18.17 21.23
C GLU A 276 8.89 17.33 21.85
N ASP A 277 8.45 16.22 21.25
CA ASP A 277 7.12 15.63 21.59
C ASP A 277 7.13 14.24 22.24
N SER A 278 8.09 13.92 23.10
CA SER A 278 7.95 12.75 23.99
C SER A 278 7.09 13.03 25.23
N GLU A 279 6.70 14.30 25.51
CA GLU A 279 6.16 14.69 26.83
C GLU A 279 4.91 15.59 26.84
N HIS A 280 4.36 16.03 25.70
CA HIS A 280 3.17 16.90 25.71
C HIS A 280 1.85 16.14 25.52
N GLU A 281 0.91 16.43 26.44
CA GLU A 281 -0.37 15.77 26.64
C GLU A 281 -1.25 15.70 25.38
N GLU A 282 -1.94 14.57 25.28
CA GLU A 282 -2.85 14.14 24.23
C GLU A 282 -4.00 15.14 24.01
N GLU A 283 -3.83 16.13 23.13
CA GLU A 283 -4.98 16.91 22.66
C GLU A 283 -5.81 16.06 21.69
N GLU A 284 -6.87 15.46 22.26
CA GLU A 284 -7.80 14.58 21.58
C GLU A 284 -8.75 15.36 20.65
N GLU A 285 -8.42 15.50 19.36
CA GLU A 285 -9.41 15.92 18.37
C GLU A 285 -10.37 14.75 18.04
N GLU A 286 -11.64 14.87 18.44
CA GLU A 286 -12.72 13.96 18.07
C GLU A 286 -13.18 14.23 16.62
N ASP A 287 -12.66 13.48 15.65
CA ASP A 287 -13.29 13.41 14.32
C ASP A 287 -14.42 12.36 14.31
N SER A 288 -15.66 12.86 14.27
CA SER A 288 -16.86 12.05 14.06
C SER A 288 -17.05 11.72 12.58
N ASP A 289 -17.01 10.43 12.26
CA ASP A 289 -17.42 9.80 11.00
C ASP A 289 -16.78 10.28 9.69
N ASP A 290 -16.78 9.34 8.73
CA ASP A 290 -16.37 9.43 7.32
C ASP A 290 -17.18 10.48 6.51
N SER A 291 -17.47 11.67 7.07
CA SER A 291 -18.00 12.77 6.28
C SER A 291 -16.85 13.36 5.48
N ASP A 292 -17.04 13.40 4.15
CA ASP A 292 -16.18 14.09 3.20
C ASP A 292 -15.76 15.46 3.77
N THR A 293 -14.57 15.53 4.34
CA THR A 293 -13.93 16.79 4.67
C THR A 293 -13.68 17.45 3.32
N GLU A 294 -14.44 18.51 3.03
CA GLU A 294 -14.14 19.38 1.91
C GLU A 294 -12.67 19.77 2.03
N SER A 295 -11.86 19.30 1.08
CA SER A 295 -10.51 19.81 0.87
C SER A 295 -10.60 21.32 0.92
N ILE A 296 -9.80 21.96 1.77
CA ILE A 296 -9.62 23.41 1.76
C ILE A 296 -9.08 23.76 0.37
N ASN A 297 -9.99 24.00 -0.57
CA ASN A 297 -9.71 24.68 -1.82
C ASN A 297 -9.43 26.12 -1.42
N GLY A 298 -8.15 26.48 -1.32
CA GLY A 298 -7.82 27.86 -0.94
C GLY A 298 -6.35 28.17 -0.68
N LEU A 299 -5.46 27.19 -0.53
CA LEU A 299 -4.04 27.49 -0.31
C LEU A 299 -3.28 27.94 -1.57
N ASP A 300 -3.86 27.76 -2.76
CA ASP A 300 -3.29 28.29 -4.00
C ASP A 300 -3.51 29.81 -4.14
N ASP A 301 -4.58 30.36 -3.55
CA ASP A 301 -4.94 31.79 -3.71
C ASP A 301 -4.21 32.71 -2.73
N GLU A 302 -3.94 32.27 -1.50
CA GLU A 302 -3.29 33.12 -0.49
C GLU A 302 -1.79 33.34 -0.79
N PHE A 303 -1.11 32.34 -1.36
CA PHE A 303 0.31 32.44 -1.71
C PHE A 303 0.56 33.14 -3.05
N SER A 304 -0.39 33.04 -3.99
CA SER A 304 -0.35 33.86 -5.23
C SER A 304 -0.44 35.37 -4.92
N GLY A 305 -1.11 35.72 -3.81
CA GLY A 305 -1.12 37.07 -3.24
C GLY A 305 0.23 37.53 -2.71
N ILE A 306 0.97 36.67 -1.99
CA ILE A 306 2.30 36.97 -1.45
C ILE A 306 3.34 37.11 -2.58
N LEU A 307 3.28 36.26 -3.61
CA LEU A 307 4.20 36.31 -4.77
C LEU A 307 4.10 37.62 -5.57
N LYS A 308 2.91 38.25 -5.61
CA LYS A 308 2.70 39.56 -6.25
C LYS A 308 3.42 40.70 -5.51
N VAL A 309 3.73 40.55 -4.22
CA VAL A 309 4.35 41.59 -3.39
C VAL A 309 5.87 41.65 -3.59
N THR A 310 6.52 40.55 -3.97
CA THR A 310 8.00 40.45 -3.96
C THR A 310 8.71 40.66 -5.31
N SER A 311 7.98 40.88 -6.42
CA SER A 311 8.52 41.20 -7.77
C SER A 311 9.64 40.29 -8.33
N ARG A 312 9.94 39.14 -7.70
CA ARG A 312 10.91 38.15 -8.19
C ARG A 312 10.17 37.11 -9.03
N ALA A 313 10.70 36.83 -10.22
CA ALA A 313 10.25 35.69 -11.02
C ALA A 313 10.71 34.40 -10.32
N VAL A 314 9.80 33.77 -9.56
CA VAL A 314 10.05 32.49 -8.91
C VAL A 314 9.93 31.39 -9.97
N HIS A 315 10.98 30.59 -10.13
CA HIS A 315 10.98 29.41 -10.98
C HIS A 315 10.75 28.17 -10.10
N PRO A 316 9.55 27.54 -10.14
CA PRO A 316 9.17 26.49 -9.19
C PRO A 316 10.12 25.30 -9.10
N HIS A 317 10.89 25.02 -10.16
CA HIS A 317 11.86 23.93 -10.20
C HIS A 317 13.27 24.32 -9.72
N LYS A 318 13.59 25.62 -9.69
CA LYS A 318 14.92 26.10 -9.30
C LYS A 318 14.97 26.52 -7.83
N ASP A 319 13.87 27.08 -7.33
CA ASP A 319 13.87 27.76 -6.03
C ASP A 319 13.41 26.88 -4.87
N TYR A 320 12.84 25.71 -5.13
CA TYR A 320 12.32 24.79 -4.12
C TYR A 320 12.92 23.40 -4.25
N ILE A 321 13.07 22.73 -3.11
CA ILE A 321 13.26 21.28 -3.04
C ILE A 321 11.89 20.60 -3.01
N THR A 322 11.68 19.72 -3.97
CA THR A 322 10.41 19.04 -4.18
C THR A 322 10.55 17.55 -3.88
N LEU A 323 9.85 17.06 -2.86
CA LEU A 323 9.77 15.64 -2.51
C LEU A 323 8.48 15.06 -3.09
N GLY A 324 8.60 14.18 -4.08
CA GLY A 324 7.45 13.58 -4.77
C GLY A 324 7.01 12.27 -4.13
N LEU A 325 5.76 12.18 -3.66
CA LEU A 325 5.23 10.93 -3.14
C LEU A 325 4.61 10.09 -4.26
N VAL A 326 5.09 8.87 -4.42
CA VAL A 326 4.57 7.86 -5.35
C VAL A 326 4.27 6.58 -4.56
N GLY A 327 3.21 5.88 -4.93
CA GLY A 327 2.91 4.58 -4.35
C GLY A 327 1.48 4.13 -4.64
N HIS A 328 1.24 2.83 -4.43
CA HIS A 328 -0.06 2.22 -4.61
C HIS A 328 -1.18 2.89 -3.78
N PRO A 329 -2.45 2.69 -4.14
CA PRO A 329 -3.56 3.08 -3.26
C PRO A 329 -3.41 2.47 -1.85
N ASN A 330 -3.91 3.17 -0.83
CA ASN A 330 -3.97 2.70 0.56
C ASN A 330 -2.64 2.33 1.26
N VAL A 331 -1.48 2.57 0.64
CA VAL A 331 -0.17 2.42 1.30
C VAL A 331 0.07 3.49 2.37
N GLY A 332 -0.75 4.55 2.42
CA GLY A 332 -0.71 5.59 3.46
C GLY A 332 0.02 6.89 3.07
N LYS A 333 0.07 7.25 1.79
CA LYS A 333 0.66 8.52 1.29
C LYS A 333 0.07 9.75 1.99
N SER A 334 -1.24 9.92 1.95
CA SER A 334 -1.91 11.08 2.55
C SER A 334 -1.81 11.08 4.08
N SER A 335 -1.77 9.91 4.72
CA SER A 335 -1.51 9.80 6.17
C SER A 335 -0.09 10.22 6.54
N LEU A 336 0.90 9.86 5.72
CA LEU A 336 2.28 10.33 5.88
C LEU A 336 2.36 11.86 5.74
N ILE A 337 1.71 12.43 4.73
CA ILE A 337 1.65 13.89 4.55
C ILE A 337 1.07 14.57 5.79
N ASN A 338 -0.09 14.12 6.27
CA ASN A 338 -0.73 14.70 7.45
C ASN A 338 0.15 14.56 8.71
N SER A 339 0.92 13.48 8.81
CA SER A 339 1.85 13.27 9.93
C SER A 339 3.07 14.20 9.86
N ILE A 340 3.62 14.42 8.66
CA ILE A 340 4.67 15.42 8.44
C ILE A 340 4.13 16.83 8.76
N MET A 341 2.92 17.14 8.32
CA MET A 341 2.32 18.46 8.57
C MET A 341 1.78 18.64 10.00
N ARG A 342 1.71 17.55 10.78
CA ARG A 342 1.12 17.48 12.13
C ARG A 342 -0.32 17.99 12.22
N LYS A 343 -1.03 17.97 11.10
CA LYS A 343 -2.44 18.37 10.96
C LYS A 343 -3.01 17.74 9.71
N THR A 344 -4.34 17.62 9.64
CA THR A 344 -4.99 17.17 8.41
C THR A 344 -4.93 18.29 7.36
N VAL A 345 -4.06 18.13 6.38
CA VAL A 345 -3.96 19.00 5.19
C VAL A 345 -4.56 18.35 3.95
N VAL A 346 -4.56 17.02 3.91
CA VAL A 346 -5.13 16.21 2.84
C VAL A 346 -6.13 15.22 3.41
N SER A 347 -7.25 15.07 2.72
CA SER A 347 -8.23 14.05 3.09
C SER A 347 -7.64 12.66 2.83
N ALA A 348 -7.90 11.71 3.73
CA ALA A 348 -7.40 10.33 3.63
C ALA A 348 -8.55 9.36 3.90
N SER A 349 -8.69 8.34 3.06
CA SER A 349 -9.73 7.31 3.17
C SER A 349 -9.12 5.91 3.08
N ARG A 350 -9.85 4.92 3.61
CA ARG A 350 -9.56 3.50 3.43
C ARG A 350 -9.93 2.98 2.03
N THR A 351 -10.70 3.76 1.27
CA THR A 351 -11.12 3.37 -0.08
C THR A 351 -10.08 3.83 -1.11
N PRO A 352 -9.62 2.95 -2.02
CA PRO A 352 -8.74 3.35 -3.12
C PRO A 352 -9.35 4.45 -3.99
N GLY A 353 -8.50 5.31 -4.56
CA GLY A 353 -8.94 6.38 -5.47
C GLY A 353 -9.46 7.65 -4.79
N HIS A 354 -9.15 7.83 -3.50
CA HIS A 354 -9.56 9.02 -2.74
C HIS A 354 -8.81 10.29 -3.17
N THR A 355 -7.48 10.23 -3.23
CA THR A 355 -6.65 11.32 -3.76
C THR A 355 -6.81 11.35 -5.27
N LYS A 356 -7.49 12.37 -5.79
CA LYS A 356 -7.77 12.51 -7.23
C LYS A 356 -6.85 13.51 -7.92
N HIS A 357 -6.47 14.58 -7.23
CA HIS A 357 -5.71 15.68 -7.82
C HIS A 357 -4.31 15.75 -7.24
N PHE A 358 -3.36 16.05 -8.12
CA PHE A 358 -2.01 16.43 -7.73
C PHE A 358 -2.06 17.73 -6.91
N GLN A 359 -1.34 17.75 -5.79
CA GLN A 359 -1.30 18.90 -4.88
C GLN A 359 0.13 19.15 -4.39
N THR A 360 0.45 20.42 -4.12
CA THR A 360 1.76 20.83 -3.58
C THR A 360 1.60 21.36 -2.18
N ILE A 361 2.37 20.82 -1.23
CA ILE A 361 2.24 21.11 0.20
C ILE A 361 3.59 21.56 0.73
N TYR A 362 3.69 22.78 1.24
CA TYR A 362 4.94 23.33 1.77
C TYR A 362 5.17 22.87 3.21
N ILE A 363 6.31 22.23 3.48
CA ILE A 363 6.75 21.87 4.85
C ILE A 363 7.59 23.02 5.44
N ALA A 364 8.31 23.73 4.58
CA ALA A 364 9.10 24.91 4.90
C ALA A 364 9.15 25.83 3.68
N ASP A 365 9.66 27.06 3.85
CA ASP A 365 9.70 28.07 2.79
C ASP A 365 10.30 27.55 1.49
N ASN A 366 11.37 26.74 1.56
CA ASN A 366 12.07 26.20 0.39
C ASN A 366 11.87 24.69 0.18
N VAL A 367 10.99 24.03 0.95
CA VAL A 367 10.78 22.57 0.88
C VAL A 367 9.30 22.24 0.77
N ARG A 368 8.94 21.46 -0.24
CA ARG A 368 7.56 21.06 -0.51
C ARG A 368 7.43 19.57 -0.82
N LEU A 369 6.28 19.01 -0.45
CA LEU A 369 5.79 17.70 -0.85
C LEU A 369 4.88 17.82 -2.06
N CYS A 370 4.85 16.77 -2.86
CA CYS A 370 3.84 16.60 -3.89
C CYS A 370 2.99 15.36 -3.59
N ASP A 371 1.69 15.57 -3.37
CA ASP A 371 0.73 14.47 -3.28
C ASP A 371 0.24 14.08 -4.67
N SER A 372 0.13 12.79 -4.91
CA SER A 372 -0.35 12.24 -6.18
C SER A 372 -1.33 11.09 -5.95
N PRO A 373 -2.26 10.87 -6.88
CA PRO A 373 -3.17 9.73 -6.82
C PRO A 373 -2.41 8.41 -6.66
N GLY A 374 -2.99 7.47 -5.91
CA GLY A 374 -2.46 6.12 -5.87
C GLY A 374 -2.58 5.46 -7.23
N LEU A 375 -1.47 4.91 -7.73
CA LEU A 375 -1.39 4.33 -9.07
C LEU A 375 -1.05 2.85 -8.98
N VAL A 376 -1.81 2.01 -9.68
CA VAL A 376 -1.58 0.56 -9.75
C VAL A 376 -0.84 0.22 -11.03
N PHE A 377 0.37 -0.32 -10.87
CA PHE A 377 1.22 -0.78 -11.98
C PHE A 377 0.79 -2.18 -12.46
N PRO A 378 0.96 -2.50 -13.75
CA PRO A 378 0.76 -3.86 -14.24
C PRO A 378 1.82 -4.80 -13.66
N ALA A 379 1.39 -5.96 -13.19
CA ALA A 379 2.28 -6.99 -12.65
C ALA A 379 1.72 -8.40 -12.92
N LEU A 380 2.60 -9.40 -12.90
CA LEU A 380 2.26 -10.82 -13.05
C LEU A 380 2.01 -11.46 -11.69
N ILE A 381 1.08 -10.88 -10.94
CA ILE A 381 0.74 -11.31 -9.58
C ILE A 381 -0.71 -11.76 -9.48
N PRO A 382 -1.05 -12.63 -8.51
CA PRO A 382 -2.43 -13.01 -8.27
C PRO A 382 -3.30 -11.80 -7.90
N ARG A 383 -4.47 -11.69 -8.54
CA ARG A 383 -5.46 -10.64 -8.26
C ARG A 383 -5.95 -10.62 -6.81
N ALA A 384 -6.04 -11.79 -6.18
CA ALA A 384 -6.33 -11.94 -4.76
C ALA A 384 -5.39 -11.08 -3.88
N LEU A 385 -4.10 -11.00 -4.21
CA LEU A 385 -3.12 -10.24 -3.45
C LEU A 385 -3.38 -8.72 -3.54
N GLN A 386 -3.87 -8.22 -4.69
CA GLN A 386 -4.24 -6.81 -4.84
C GLN A 386 -5.47 -6.44 -4.00
N ILE A 387 -6.44 -7.34 -3.91
CA ILE A 387 -7.64 -7.17 -3.06
C ILE A 387 -7.21 -7.13 -1.59
N ILE A 388 -6.43 -8.11 -1.16
CA ILE A 388 -5.95 -8.25 0.23
C ILE A 388 -5.11 -7.04 0.65
N SER A 389 -4.29 -6.51 -0.25
CA SER A 389 -3.42 -5.35 0.00
C SER A 389 -4.17 -4.01 -0.10
N GLY A 390 -5.47 -4.05 -0.37
CA GLY A 390 -6.30 -2.85 -0.46
C GLY A 390 -6.00 -1.98 -1.68
N MET A 391 -5.39 -2.53 -2.74
CA MET A 391 -5.13 -1.83 -4.00
C MET A 391 -6.39 -1.75 -4.87
N TYR A 392 -7.25 -2.77 -4.77
CA TYR A 392 -8.54 -2.82 -5.46
C TYR A 392 -9.70 -2.52 -4.49
N PRO A 393 -10.71 -1.72 -4.87
CA PRO A 393 -11.83 -1.41 -4.00
C PRO A 393 -12.63 -2.66 -3.63
N ILE A 394 -12.57 -3.08 -2.35
CA ILE A 394 -13.26 -4.30 -1.85
C ILE A 394 -14.76 -4.28 -2.18
N ALA A 395 -15.41 -3.11 -2.12
CA ALA A 395 -16.82 -2.96 -2.44
C ALA A 395 -17.20 -3.30 -3.90
N GLN A 396 -16.23 -3.34 -4.81
CA GLN A 396 -16.42 -3.65 -6.23
C GLN A 396 -16.02 -5.09 -6.57
N VAL A 397 -15.50 -5.85 -5.61
CA VAL A 397 -15.07 -7.22 -5.82
C VAL A 397 -16.29 -8.10 -6.07
N GLN A 398 -16.41 -8.61 -7.29
CA GLN A 398 -17.55 -9.45 -7.70
C GLN A 398 -17.48 -10.83 -7.04
N GLU A 399 -16.27 -11.37 -6.91
CA GLU A 399 -15.98 -12.68 -6.34
C GLU A 399 -14.90 -12.48 -5.26
N PRO A 400 -15.27 -12.46 -3.96
CA PRO A 400 -14.30 -12.25 -2.88
C PRO A 400 -13.72 -13.57 -2.35
N TYR A 401 -14.29 -14.72 -2.70
CA TYR A 401 -13.97 -15.98 -2.05
C TYR A 401 -12.61 -16.53 -2.50
N SER A 402 -12.18 -16.25 -3.73
CA SER A 402 -10.81 -16.55 -4.18
C SER A 402 -9.75 -15.82 -3.34
N ALA A 403 -10.02 -14.57 -2.94
CA ALA A 403 -9.15 -13.81 -2.05
C ALA A 403 -9.18 -14.36 -0.63
N ILE A 404 -10.34 -14.79 -0.13
CA ILE A 404 -10.44 -15.48 1.17
C ILE A 404 -9.70 -16.82 1.13
N ARG A 405 -9.80 -17.56 0.04
CA ARG A 405 -9.05 -18.81 -0.17
C ARG A 405 -7.55 -18.55 -0.13
N TYR A 406 -7.06 -17.58 -0.91
CA TYR A 406 -5.65 -17.21 -0.93
C TYR A 406 -5.11 -16.86 0.47
N LEU A 407 -5.91 -16.13 1.25
CA LEU A 407 -5.61 -15.79 2.64
C LEU A 407 -5.59 -17.04 3.54
N ALA A 408 -6.69 -17.80 3.55
CA ALA A 408 -6.87 -18.95 4.43
C ALA A 408 -5.89 -20.09 4.12
N GLU A 409 -5.44 -20.27 2.89
CA GLU A 409 -4.40 -21.25 2.57
C GLU A 409 -3.05 -20.91 3.22
N ARG A 410 -2.78 -19.63 3.52
CA ARG A 410 -1.51 -19.15 4.10
C ARG A 410 -1.55 -18.90 5.61
N ILE A 411 -2.72 -18.57 6.15
CA ILE A 411 -2.91 -18.34 7.58
C ILE A 411 -4.11 -19.15 8.09
N PRO A 412 -4.10 -19.62 9.36
CA PRO A 412 -5.20 -20.38 9.94
C PRO A 412 -6.38 -19.44 10.27
N LEU A 413 -7.05 -18.95 9.22
CA LEU A 413 -8.06 -17.90 9.28
C LEU A 413 -9.24 -18.27 10.18
N GLU A 414 -9.67 -19.52 10.16
CA GLU A 414 -10.71 -20.09 11.03
C GLU A 414 -10.35 -19.97 12.51
N LYS A 415 -9.07 -20.17 12.87
CA LYS A 415 -8.60 -20.04 14.26
C LYS A 415 -8.52 -18.57 14.65
N ILE A 416 -8.01 -17.73 13.75
CA ILE A 416 -7.91 -16.27 13.93
C ILE A 416 -9.30 -15.66 14.19
N LEU A 417 -10.29 -16.11 13.42
CA LEU A 417 -11.68 -15.66 13.55
C LEU A 417 -12.44 -16.38 14.69
N SER A 418 -11.82 -17.36 15.36
CA SER A 418 -12.43 -18.19 16.40
C SER A 418 -13.74 -18.85 15.93
N LEU A 419 -13.71 -19.42 14.73
CA LEU A 419 -14.87 -20.07 14.11
C LEU A 419 -15.04 -21.49 14.64
N THR A 420 -16.30 -21.89 14.78
CA THR A 420 -16.68 -23.27 15.05
C THR A 420 -16.96 -23.96 13.71
N PRO A 421 -16.43 -25.17 13.46
CA PRO A 421 -16.73 -25.88 12.24
C PRO A 421 -18.23 -26.21 12.17
N PRO A 422 -18.85 -26.13 10.97
CA PRO A 422 -20.26 -26.51 10.77
C PRO A 422 -20.57 -27.96 11.15
N ASP A 423 -19.59 -28.85 11.04
CA ASP A 423 -19.67 -30.24 11.47
C ASP A 423 -18.60 -30.51 12.53
N PHE A 424 -18.97 -31.24 13.59
CA PHE A 424 -18.07 -31.60 14.70
C PHE A 424 -17.21 -32.82 14.37
N SER A 425 -17.18 -33.27 13.12
CA SER A 425 -16.25 -34.29 12.66
C SER A 425 -14.80 -33.85 12.89
N ARG A 426 -13.98 -34.75 13.43
CA ARG A 426 -12.56 -34.48 13.71
C ARG A 426 -11.76 -34.16 12.44
N ASP A 427 -12.23 -34.66 11.30
CA ASP A 427 -11.59 -34.53 9.99
C ASP A 427 -12.24 -33.45 9.11
N TYR A 428 -12.98 -32.50 9.70
CA TYR A 428 -13.64 -31.44 8.95
C TYR A 428 -12.64 -30.60 8.15
N GLN A 429 -12.85 -30.54 6.83
CA GLN A 429 -12.02 -29.77 5.93
C GLN A 429 -12.68 -28.43 5.61
N TRP A 430 -12.07 -27.35 6.09
CA TRP A 430 -12.51 -25.99 5.76
C TRP A 430 -12.34 -25.70 4.28
N SER A 431 -13.32 -25.01 3.71
CA SER A 431 -13.25 -24.27 2.44
C SER A 431 -13.36 -22.76 2.70
N ALA A 432 -12.98 -21.92 1.73
CA ALA A 432 -13.17 -20.47 1.87
C ALA A 432 -14.65 -20.11 2.04
N TRP A 433 -15.54 -20.87 1.39
CA TRP A 433 -16.99 -20.73 1.55
C TRP A 433 -17.44 -20.98 2.99
N THR A 434 -17.06 -22.14 3.57
CA THR A 434 -17.48 -22.53 4.93
C THR A 434 -16.92 -21.61 6.00
N ILE A 435 -15.72 -21.04 5.82
CA ILE A 435 -15.17 -20.00 6.69
C ILE A 435 -16.09 -18.76 6.67
N CYS A 436 -16.48 -18.31 5.49
CA CYS A 436 -17.35 -17.14 5.35
C CYS A 436 -18.75 -17.40 5.90
N GLU A 437 -19.29 -18.60 5.72
CA GLU A 437 -20.58 -19.02 6.26
C GLU A 437 -20.57 -19.03 7.81
N ALA A 438 -19.61 -19.70 8.43
CA ALA A 438 -19.47 -19.73 9.88
C ALA A 438 -19.22 -18.32 10.46
N PHE A 439 -18.45 -17.47 9.76
CA PHE A 439 -18.26 -16.08 10.17
C PHE A 439 -19.55 -15.25 10.03
N ALA A 440 -20.34 -15.49 8.98
CA ALA A 440 -21.64 -14.84 8.80
C ALA A 440 -22.58 -15.18 9.97
N GLU A 441 -22.66 -16.47 10.34
CA GLU A 441 -23.46 -16.93 11.48
C GLU A 441 -23.00 -16.31 12.80
N GLN A 442 -21.69 -16.35 13.10
CA GLN A 442 -21.09 -15.76 14.30
C GLN A 442 -21.40 -14.26 14.42
N ARG A 443 -21.50 -13.53 13.29
CA ARG A 443 -21.80 -12.09 13.25
C ARG A 443 -23.29 -11.77 13.06
N GLY A 444 -24.16 -12.78 12.93
CA GLY A 444 -25.58 -12.60 12.66
C GLY A 444 -25.89 -12.01 11.27
N PHE A 445 -24.97 -12.16 10.32
CA PHE A 445 -25.17 -11.70 8.94
C PHE A 445 -26.08 -12.66 8.19
N HIS A 446 -27.35 -12.30 8.08
CA HIS A 446 -28.34 -13.08 7.36
C HIS A 446 -28.97 -12.27 6.23
N THR A 447 -29.29 -12.96 5.14
CA THR A 447 -30.00 -12.39 4.01
C THR A 447 -31.47 -12.10 4.38
N ALA A 448 -31.98 -10.94 3.98
CA ALA A 448 -33.30 -10.48 4.40
C ALA A 448 -34.47 -11.36 3.90
N LYS A 449 -34.28 -12.11 2.79
CA LYS A 449 -35.35 -12.89 2.16
C LYS A 449 -35.43 -14.33 2.65
N THR A 450 -34.29 -15.02 2.76
CA THR A 450 -34.24 -16.45 3.03
C THR A 450 -33.70 -16.78 4.42
N ALA A 451 -33.31 -15.75 5.20
CA ALA A 451 -32.64 -15.89 6.49
C ALA A 451 -31.40 -16.79 6.47
N GLN A 452 -30.82 -17.02 5.29
CA GLN A 452 -29.59 -17.77 5.11
C GLN A 452 -28.38 -16.90 5.42
N PRO A 453 -27.25 -17.48 5.87
CA PRO A 453 -26.00 -16.74 6.11
C PRO A 453 -25.57 -15.92 4.88
N ASP A 454 -25.25 -14.65 5.08
CA ASP A 454 -24.78 -13.74 4.04
C ASP A 454 -23.27 -13.88 3.85
N VAL A 455 -22.88 -14.91 3.10
CA VAL A 455 -21.49 -15.30 2.84
C VAL A 455 -20.71 -14.17 2.13
N TYR A 456 -21.35 -13.43 1.23
CA TYR A 456 -20.70 -12.33 0.51
C TYR A 456 -20.37 -11.16 1.43
N ARG A 457 -21.31 -10.77 2.31
CA ARG A 457 -21.08 -9.74 3.32
C ARG A 457 -19.99 -10.16 4.32
N ALA A 458 -19.98 -11.42 4.73
CA ALA A 458 -18.93 -11.97 5.57
C ALA A 458 -17.55 -11.90 4.91
N ALA A 459 -17.42 -12.36 3.65
CA ALA A 459 -16.18 -12.29 2.90
C ALA A 459 -15.67 -10.85 2.78
N ASN A 460 -16.55 -9.90 2.42
CA ASN A 460 -16.22 -8.48 2.36
C ASN A 460 -15.72 -7.93 3.70
N ALA A 461 -16.36 -8.31 4.81
CA ALA A 461 -15.94 -7.89 6.14
C ALA A 461 -14.55 -8.45 6.50
N ILE A 462 -14.28 -9.73 6.21
CA ILE A 462 -12.97 -10.35 6.44
C ILE A 462 -11.89 -9.62 5.62
N LEU A 463 -12.12 -9.38 4.33
CA LEU A 463 -11.17 -8.65 3.48
C LEU A 463 -10.85 -7.25 4.02
N ARG A 464 -11.85 -6.54 4.57
CA ARG A 464 -11.63 -5.23 5.21
C ARG A 464 -10.80 -5.34 6.48
N LEU A 465 -11.05 -6.35 7.31
CA LEU A 465 -10.22 -6.63 8.50
C LEU A 465 -8.76 -6.91 8.11
N THR A 466 -8.54 -7.61 6.99
CA THR A 466 -7.20 -7.89 6.47
C THR A 466 -6.53 -6.64 5.89
N ALA A 467 -7.24 -5.84 5.08
CA ALA A 467 -6.71 -4.60 4.53
C ALA A 467 -6.31 -3.60 5.63
N ASP A 468 -7.13 -3.51 6.69
CA ASP A 468 -6.85 -2.73 7.90
C ASP A 468 -5.67 -3.28 8.71
N GLY A 469 -5.21 -4.52 8.47
CA GLY A 469 -4.14 -5.16 9.22
C GLY A 469 -4.56 -5.71 10.59
N ARG A 470 -5.86 -5.89 10.83
CA ARG A 470 -6.38 -6.61 12.01
C ARG A 470 -6.22 -8.12 11.84
N ILE A 471 -6.38 -8.59 10.61
CA ILE A 471 -5.94 -9.91 10.19
C ILE A 471 -4.63 -9.68 9.44
N LEU A 472 -3.53 -10.22 9.98
CA LEU A 472 -2.21 -9.98 9.42
C LEU A 472 -1.86 -11.10 8.43
N LEU A 473 -1.59 -10.69 7.18
CA LEU A 473 -0.85 -11.48 6.21
C LEU A 473 0.45 -10.73 5.94
N SER A 474 1.58 -11.29 6.38
CA SER A 474 2.89 -10.62 6.33
C SER A 474 3.89 -11.51 5.60
N PHE A 475 4.29 -11.08 4.41
CA PHE A 475 5.29 -11.75 3.59
C PHE A 475 6.71 -11.43 4.06
N LYS A 476 7.64 -12.30 3.67
CA LYS A 476 9.05 -12.25 4.08
C LYS A 476 9.98 -12.22 2.86
N PRO A 477 11.17 -11.60 2.98
CA PRO A 477 12.13 -11.59 1.89
C PRO A 477 12.70 -12.99 1.64
N PRO A 478 13.24 -13.25 0.43
CA PRO A 478 13.95 -14.48 0.13
C PRO A 478 15.00 -14.82 1.20
N GLY A 479 15.05 -16.09 1.62
CA GLY A 479 15.98 -16.59 2.62
C GLY A 479 15.56 -16.39 4.07
N PHE A 480 14.36 -15.87 4.36
CA PHE A 480 13.93 -15.55 5.72
C PHE A 480 13.64 -16.77 6.59
N PHE A 481 12.89 -17.74 6.08
CA PHE A 481 12.62 -19.01 6.76
C PHE A 481 13.58 -20.11 6.33
N THR A 482 14.08 -20.03 5.10
CA THR A 482 14.91 -21.07 4.48
C THR A 482 16.40 -20.98 4.84
N SER A 483 16.85 -19.87 5.44
CA SER A 483 18.24 -19.66 5.83
C SER A 483 18.36 -18.84 7.12
N ASN A 484 19.53 -18.89 7.76
CA ASN A 484 19.85 -18.03 8.92
C ASN A 484 20.44 -16.67 8.50
N LYS A 485 20.32 -16.28 7.23
CA LYS A 485 20.96 -15.08 6.66
C LYS A 485 20.69 -13.83 7.51
N TYR A 486 19.42 -13.52 7.76
CA TYR A 486 19.03 -12.29 8.46
C TYR A 486 19.30 -12.36 9.97
N GLU A 487 19.30 -13.56 10.55
CA GLU A 487 19.70 -13.74 11.96
C GLU A 487 21.18 -13.43 12.14
N ILE A 488 22.03 -13.97 11.25
CA ILE A 488 23.48 -13.70 11.26
C ILE A 488 23.73 -12.21 11.06
N LEU A 489 23.10 -11.58 10.06
CA LEU A 489 23.25 -10.14 9.81
C LEU A 489 22.85 -9.29 11.02
N ARG A 490 21.75 -9.66 11.70
CA ARG A 490 21.27 -8.95 12.88
C ARG A 490 22.27 -9.01 14.03
N VAL A 491 22.87 -10.17 14.28
CA VAL A 491 23.89 -10.34 15.33
C VAL A 491 25.14 -9.53 14.98
N THR A 492 25.63 -9.64 13.75
CA THR A 492 26.82 -8.90 13.30
C THR A 492 26.67 -7.38 13.42
N GLU A 493 25.50 -6.82 13.09
CA GLU A 493 25.26 -5.39 13.27
C GLU A 493 25.12 -4.98 14.74
N ALA A 494 24.54 -5.84 15.58
CA ALA A 494 24.45 -5.58 17.01
C ALA A 494 25.85 -5.56 17.66
N ASP A 495 26.74 -6.46 17.25
CA ASP A 495 28.12 -6.49 17.73
C ASP A 495 28.93 -5.29 17.22
N SER A 496 28.79 -4.94 15.94
CA SER A 496 29.47 -3.75 15.37
C SER A 496 29.07 -2.44 16.04
N ASN A 497 27.78 -2.32 16.43
CA ASN A 497 27.31 -1.14 17.15
C ASN A 497 27.82 -1.08 18.60
N ARG A 498 28.07 -2.23 19.24
CA ARG A 498 28.69 -2.29 20.57
C ARG A 498 30.16 -1.89 20.52
N ASP A 499 30.89 -2.39 19.54
CA ASP A 499 32.31 -2.04 19.34
C ASP A 499 32.47 -0.53 19.07
N ASN A 500 31.54 0.09 18.32
CA ASN A 500 31.56 1.54 18.10
C ASN A 500 31.17 2.36 19.35
N SER A 501 30.31 1.84 20.24
CA SER A 501 29.97 2.52 21.50
C SER A 501 31.05 2.37 22.57
N ASP A 502 31.79 1.26 22.56
CA ASP A 502 32.88 1.00 23.51
C ASP A 502 34.14 1.87 23.23
N ASP A 503 34.24 2.45 22.03
CA ASP A 503 35.26 3.44 21.69
C ASP A 503 34.88 4.89 22.09
N GLU A 504 33.59 5.19 22.33
CA GLU A 504 33.14 6.51 22.81
C GLU A 504 32.98 6.59 24.35
N ASP A 505 32.73 5.48 25.05
CA ASP A 505 32.52 5.46 26.50
C ASP A 505 33.57 4.66 27.28
N LYS A 506 34.81 5.18 27.34
CA LYS A 506 35.73 4.86 28.46
C LYS A 506 35.37 5.68 29.70
N LYS A 507 34.22 5.39 30.33
CA LYS A 507 34.01 5.58 31.76
C LYS A 507 33.25 4.40 32.36
N GLU A 508 33.99 3.72 33.23
CA GLU A 508 33.63 2.61 34.12
C GLU A 508 32.14 2.45 34.44
N GLU A 509 31.59 1.26 34.17
CA GLU A 509 30.69 0.57 35.10
C GLU A 509 30.70 -0.96 34.87
N GLY A 510 30.59 -1.72 35.97
CA GLY A 510 30.92 -3.14 36.09
C GLY A 510 29.97 -4.14 35.40
N PRO A 511 30.23 -5.46 35.52
CA PRO A 511 29.69 -6.47 34.62
C PRO A 511 28.19 -6.70 34.87
N VAL A 512 27.37 -6.43 33.85
CA VAL A 512 25.95 -6.82 33.81
C VAL A 512 25.85 -8.28 33.37
N VAL A 513 25.32 -9.12 34.25
CA VAL A 513 25.07 -10.54 34.02
C VAL A 513 23.94 -10.71 32.99
N ILE A 514 24.27 -11.16 31.78
CA ILE A 514 23.27 -11.58 30.78
C ILE A 514 22.81 -13.00 31.13
N THR A 515 21.58 -13.14 31.61
CA THR A 515 20.92 -14.43 31.78
C THR A 515 20.62 -15.05 30.41
N LYS A 516 21.30 -16.16 30.10
CA LYS A 516 20.90 -17.10 29.04
C LYS A 516 19.58 -17.76 29.44
N GLY A 517 18.50 -17.47 28.73
CA GLY A 517 17.25 -18.23 28.78
C GLY A 517 16.19 -17.55 27.92
N GLY A 518 15.56 -18.18 26.95
CA GLY A 518 15.78 -19.50 26.37
C GLY A 518 15.09 -19.56 25.01
N PHE A 519 15.70 -20.27 24.07
CA PHE A 519 15.03 -20.81 22.88
C PHE A 519 15.78 -22.08 22.50
N SER A 520 15.42 -23.17 23.18
CA SER A 520 15.76 -24.53 22.80
C SER A 520 14.53 -25.38 23.07
N ALA A 521 13.66 -25.48 22.05
CA ALA A 521 12.62 -26.49 21.93
C ALA A 521 12.07 -26.46 20.49
N LEU A 522 12.92 -26.79 19.53
CA LEU A 522 12.51 -27.19 18.17
C LEU A 522 13.36 -28.39 17.77
N ALA A 523 13.08 -29.52 18.41
CA ALA A 523 13.39 -30.85 17.93
C ALA A 523 12.42 -31.82 18.60
N SER A 524 11.87 -32.74 17.79
CA SER A 524 10.85 -33.75 18.09
C SER A 524 9.45 -33.23 18.46
N ASP A 525 8.52 -33.33 17.51
CA ASP A 525 7.47 -34.34 17.63
C ASP A 525 6.89 -34.62 16.25
N SER A 526 7.33 -35.75 15.70
CA SER A 526 6.67 -36.49 14.64
C SER A 526 6.02 -37.70 15.30
N GLU A 527 4.69 -37.68 15.43
CA GLU A 527 3.78 -38.84 15.33
C GLU A 527 2.33 -38.35 15.18
#